data_AF-A0A954UHG5-F1
#
_entry.id   AF-A0A954UHG5-F1
#
_cell.length_a   1.000
_cell.length_b   1.000
_cell.length_c   1.000
_cell.angle_alpha   90.00
_cell.angle_beta   90.00
_cell.angle_gamma   90.00
#
_symmetry.space_group_name_H-M   'P 1'
#
loop_
_entity.id
_entity.type
_entity.pdbx_description
1 polymer ?
#
loop_
_entity_poly.entity_id
_entity_poly.type
_entity_poly.pdbx_seq_one_letter_code
_entity_poly.pdbx_strand_id
1 'polypeptide(L)'
;MNATPTEQPTDELVPESVIPPGHLPAMRYRDLPPPVPLRRMVGPSVILAGLALGSGEFILWPYIVYRSGFVFFWACLLGVATQYFINMEITRWSLATGESALTGFIRLSRKWTPLFLAFNVIPWFIPAWALGAAQIVSWLIWGPQF
;
A
#
# COMPACT_ATOMS: atom_id res chain seq x y z
N MET A 1 -30.46 -17.29 -34.09
CA MET A 1 -30.67 -16.17 -33.14
C MET A 1 -29.31 -15.56 -32.88
N ASN A 2 -28.99 -14.48 -33.59
CA ASN A 2 -27.71 -13.80 -33.50
C ASN A 2 -27.70 -12.93 -32.24
N ALA A 3 -26.83 -13.25 -31.28
CA ALA A 3 -26.49 -12.31 -30.22
C ALA A 3 -25.64 -11.20 -30.84
N THR A 4 -26.20 -10.00 -30.95
CA THR A 4 -25.45 -8.78 -31.20
C THR A 4 -24.36 -8.67 -30.13
N PRO A 5 -23.08 -8.49 -30.49
CA PRO A 5 -22.08 -8.11 -29.52
C PRO A 5 -22.50 -6.73 -28.99
N THR A 6 -22.85 -6.65 -27.71
CA THR A 6 -23.07 -5.37 -27.02
C THR A 6 -21.80 -4.55 -27.19
N GLU A 7 -21.85 -3.56 -28.07
CA GLU A 7 -20.83 -2.55 -28.29
C GLU A 7 -20.72 -1.78 -26.97
N GLN A 8 -19.80 -2.21 -26.09
CA GLN A 8 -19.57 -1.54 -24.82
C GLN A 8 -19.03 -0.14 -25.11
N PRO A 9 -19.54 0.90 -24.44
CA PRO A 9 -19.18 2.27 -24.75
C PRO A 9 -17.82 2.58 -24.11
N THR A 10 -16.74 2.12 -24.75
CA THR A 10 -15.34 2.21 -24.27
C THR A 10 -14.82 3.65 -24.13
N ASP A 11 -15.65 4.65 -24.43
CA ASP A 11 -15.30 6.07 -24.31
C ASP A 11 -16.44 6.95 -23.76
N GLU A 12 -17.50 6.34 -23.21
CA GLU A 12 -18.58 7.11 -22.57
C GLU A 12 -18.15 7.58 -21.18
N LEU A 13 -18.49 8.84 -20.89
CA LEU A 13 -18.21 9.46 -19.59
C LEU A 13 -19.10 8.83 -18.52
N VAL A 14 -18.50 8.45 -17.40
CA VAL A 14 -19.22 7.91 -16.25
C VAL A 14 -20.19 8.99 -15.74
N PRO A 15 -21.50 8.66 -15.57
CA PRO A 15 -22.48 9.61 -15.07
C PRO A 15 -22.10 10.12 -13.68
N GLU A 16 -22.36 11.39 -13.41
CA GLU A 16 -22.09 12.02 -12.10
C GLU A 16 -22.87 11.37 -10.95
N SER A 17 -23.96 10.65 -11.25
CA SER A 17 -24.75 9.89 -10.28
C SER A 17 -24.00 8.68 -9.71
N VAL A 18 -23.00 8.16 -10.41
CA VAL A 18 -22.20 7.00 -9.98
C VAL A 18 -20.94 7.46 -9.25
N ILE A 19 -20.20 8.41 -9.84
CA ILE A 19 -18.98 8.99 -9.25
C ILE A 19 -18.98 10.50 -9.48
N PRO A 20 -19.11 11.32 -8.43
CA PRO A 20 -18.94 12.76 -8.55
C PRO A 20 -17.51 13.10 -9.02
N PRO A 21 -17.33 13.84 -10.12
CA PRO A 21 -15.99 14.14 -10.66
C PRO A 21 -15.16 14.99 -9.69
N GLY A 22 -15.82 15.83 -8.88
CA GLY A 22 -15.17 16.68 -7.89
C GLY A 22 -14.19 17.64 -8.54
N HIS A 23 -12.91 17.57 -8.14
CA HIS A 23 -11.83 18.45 -8.64
C HIS A 23 -11.03 17.87 -9.81
N LEU A 24 -11.41 16.70 -10.34
CA LEU A 24 -10.71 15.98 -11.39
C LEU A 24 -11.64 15.70 -12.58
N PRO A 25 -11.10 15.48 -13.80
CA PRO A 25 -11.93 15.17 -14.96
C PRO A 25 -12.81 13.94 -14.72
N ALA A 26 -13.97 13.92 -15.37
CA ALA A 26 -14.90 12.80 -15.30
C ALA A 26 -14.23 11.51 -15.82
N MET A 27 -14.51 10.40 -15.13
CA MET A 27 -13.98 9.09 -15.48
C MET A 27 -14.65 8.58 -16.77
N ARG A 28 -14.01 7.65 -17.47
CA ARG A 28 -14.56 6.99 -18.66
C ARG A 28 -14.72 5.50 -18.41
N TYR A 29 -15.78 4.91 -18.95
CA TYR A 29 -15.89 3.46 -18.95
C TYR A 29 -14.81 2.87 -19.85
N ARG A 30 -14.07 1.90 -19.32
CA ARG A 30 -13.02 1.20 -20.06
C ARG A 30 -13.01 -0.27 -19.64
N ASP A 31 -12.73 -1.14 -20.59
CA ASP A 31 -12.59 -2.55 -20.29
C ASP A 31 -11.35 -2.83 -19.44
N LEU A 32 -11.52 -3.76 -18.52
CA LEU A 32 -10.45 -4.21 -17.65
C LEU A 32 -9.40 -4.96 -18.48
N PRO A 33 -8.11 -4.64 -18.34
CA PRO A 33 -7.07 -5.40 -19.03
C PRO A 33 -7.12 -6.88 -18.59
N PRO A 34 -6.69 -7.81 -19.46
CA PRO A 34 -6.71 -9.22 -19.13
C PRO A 34 -5.86 -9.50 -17.88
N PRO A 35 -6.30 -10.38 -16.98
CA PRO A 35 -5.60 -10.64 -15.73
C PRO A 35 -4.20 -11.22 -16.01
N VAL A 36 -3.20 -10.63 -15.36
CA VAL A 36 -1.83 -11.15 -15.41
C VAL A 36 -1.78 -12.50 -14.70
N PRO A 37 -1.11 -13.52 -15.28
CA PRO A 37 -1.02 -14.83 -14.65
C PRO A 37 -0.21 -14.74 -13.34
N LEU A 38 -0.68 -15.44 -12.30
CA LEU A 38 -0.11 -15.37 -10.95
C LEU A 38 1.41 -15.59 -10.93
N ARG A 39 1.92 -16.52 -11.74
CA ARG A 39 3.36 -16.80 -11.88
C ARG A 39 4.21 -15.58 -12.24
N ARG A 40 3.68 -14.65 -13.05
CA ARG A 40 4.38 -13.42 -13.42
C ARG A 40 4.31 -12.34 -12.33
N MET A 41 3.37 -12.47 -11.39
CA MET A 41 3.22 -11.55 -10.27
C MET A 41 4.14 -11.90 -9.09
N VAL A 42 4.45 -13.19 -8.89
CA VAL A 42 5.27 -13.65 -7.75
C VAL A 42 6.62 -12.94 -7.67
N GLY A 43 7.35 -12.81 -8.77
CA GLY A 43 8.68 -12.17 -8.77
C GLY A 43 8.65 -10.72 -8.26
N PRO A 44 7.86 -9.83 -8.89
CA PRO A 44 7.66 -8.47 -8.40
C PRO A 44 7.15 -8.41 -6.95
N SER A 45 6.20 -9.27 -6.59
CA SER A 45 5.65 -9.30 -5.22
C SER A 45 6.69 -9.66 -4.16
N VAL A 46 7.59 -10.60 -4.43
CA VAL A 46 8.67 -10.97 -3.49
C VAL A 46 9.66 -9.81 -3.31
N ILE A 47 10.01 -9.10 -4.38
CA ILE A 47 10.89 -7.92 -4.31
C ILE A 47 10.23 -6.82 -3.47
N LEU A 48 8.95 -6.53 -3.72
CA LEU A 48 8.19 -5.53 -2.97
C LEU A 48 8.02 -5.92 -1.49
N ALA A 49 7.75 -7.20 -1.20
CA ALA A 49 7.65 -7.70 0.16
C ALA A 49 8.99 -7.61 0.91
N GLY A 50 10.10 -7.93 0.23
CA GLY A 50 11.45 -7.78 0.79
C GLY A 50 11.83 -6.32 1.06
N LEU A 51 11.39 -5.38 0.21
CA LEU A 51 11.57 -3.94 0.44
C LEU A 51 10.75 -3.44 1.63
N ALA A 52 9.55 -3.99 1.81
CA ALA A 52 8.66 -3.61 2.92
C ALA A 52 9.19 -4.09 4.28
N LEU A 53 9.86 -5.25 4.33
CA LEU A 53 10.45 -5.82 5.54
C LEU A 53 11.86 -5.23 5.77
N GLY A 54 11.95 -4.20 6.62
CA GLY A 54 13.20 -3.49 6.87
C GLY A 54 14.15 -4.17 7.86
N SER A 55 15.46 -3.96 7.71
CA SER A 55 16.48 -4.44 8.66
C SER A 55 16.25 -3.92 10.09
N GLY A 56 15.68 -2.73 10.24
CA GLY A 56 15.33 -2.15 11.54
C GLY A 56 14.22 -2.91 12.27
N GLU A 57 13.24 -3.46 11.54
CA GLU A 57 12.18 -4.28 12.13
C GLU A 57 12.72 -5.64 12.61
N PHE A 58 13.68 -6.22 11.90
CA PHE A 58 14.31 -7.48 12.32
C PHE A 58 15.08 -7.39 13.64
N ILE A 59 15.53 -6.20 14.05
CA ILE A 59 16.18 -5.98 15.35
C ILE A 59 15.17 -5.51 16.40
N LEU A 60 14.26 -4.61 16.00
CA LEU A 60 13.29 -4.00 16.90
C LEU A 60 12.29 -5.02 17.45
N TRP A 61 11.75 -5.90 16.60
CA TRP A 61 10.75 -6.88 17.03
C TRP A 61 11.28 -7.90 18.04
N PRO A 62 12.44 -8.57 17.82
CA PRO A 62 13.04 -9.44 18.82
C PRO A 62 13.37 -8.71 20.11
N TYR A 63 13.82 -7.46 20.03
CA TYR A 63 14.12 -6.65 21.21
C TYR A 63 12.87 -6.33 22.04
N ILE A 64 11.75 -6.01 21.38
CA ILE A 64 10.46 -5.81 22.06
C ILE A 64 10.02 -7.13 22.71
N VAL A 65 10.01 -8.23 21.96
CA VAL A 65 9.57 -9.55 22.46
C VAL A 65 10.45 -10.04 23.61
N TYR A 66 11.76 -9.82 23.55
CA TYR A 66 12.69 -10.17 24.64
C TYR A 66 12.38 -9.40 25.92
N ARG A 67 12.12 -8.08 25.83
CA ARG A 67 11.88 -7.24 27.01
C ARG A 67 10.47 -7.33 27.58
N SER A 68 9.48 -7.52 26.72
CA SER A 68 8.05 -7.47 27.09
C SER A 68 7.33 -8.81 26.97
N GLY A 69 8.05 -9.87 26.61
CA GLY A 69 7.48 -11.19 26.38
C GLY A 69 6.53 -11.22 25.19
N PHE A 70 5.63 -12.21 25.18
CA PHE A 70 4.66 -12.41 24.10
C PHE A 70 3.42 -11.48 24.19
N VAL A 71 3.44 -10.50 25.10
CA VAL A 71 2.28 -9.64 25.41
C VAL A 71 1.84 -8.81 24.21
N PHE A 72 2.77 -8.36 23.35
CA PHE A 72 2.43 -7.50 22.20
C PHE A 72 2.10 -8.27 20.91
N PHE A 73 2.06 -9.61 20.94
CA PHE A 73 1.81 -10.38 19.73
C PHE A 73 0.42 -10.13 19.12
N TRP A 74 -0.59 -9.83 19.95
CA TRP A 74 -1.92 -9.46 19.47
C TRP A 74 -1.91 -8.17 18.64
N ALA A 75 -1.01 -7.23 18.94
CA ALA A 75 -0.89 -5.98 18.19
C ALA A 75 -0.30 -6.24 16.79
N CYS A 76 0.60 -7.21 16.66
CA CYS A 76 1.10 -7.67 15.35
C CYS A 76 -0.04 -8.27 14.51
N LEU A 77 -0.85 -9.16 15.09
CA LEU A 77 -2.04 -9.72 14.42
C LEU A 77 -3.00 -8.63 13.96
N LEU A 78 -3.27 -7.64 14.82
CA LEU A 78 -4.14 -6.52 14.51
C LEU A 78 -3.55 -5.66 13.38
N GLY A 79 -2.26 -5.35 13.44
CA GLY A 79 -1.55 -4.60 12.40
C GLY A 79 -1.60 -5.30 11.03
N VAL A 80 -1.29 -6.59 10.98
CA VAL A 80 -1.34 -7.39 9.73
C VAL A 80 -2.78 -7.48 9.21
N ALA A 81 -3.77 -7.71 10.08
CA ALA A 81 -5.17 -7.74 9.68
C ALA A 81 -5.61 -6.40 9.10
N THR A 82 -5.33 -5.29 9.77
CA THR A 82 -5.65 -3.95 9.29
C THR A 82 -4.96 -3.65 7.96
N GLN A 83 -3.67 -3.99 7.83
CA GLN A 83 -2.93 -3.82 6.58
C GLN A 83 -3.53 -4.64 5.44
N TYR A 84 -3.95 -5.88 5.71
CA TYR A 84 -4.61 -6.73 4.73
C TYR A 84 -5.92 -6.12 4.22
N PHE A 85 -6.80 -5.68 5.12
CA PHE A 85 -8.06 -5.05 4.73
C PHE A 85 -7.84 -3.77 3.94
N ILE A 86 -6.98 -2.88 4.41
CA ILE A 86 -6.69 -1.62 3.71
C ILE A 86 -6.12 -1.88 2.32
N ASN A 87 -5.15 -2.79 2.18
CA ASN A 87 -4.56 -3.12 0.87
C ASN A 87 -5.58 -3.75 -0.09
N MET A 88 -6.50 -4.58 0.43
CA MET A 88 -7.57 -5.18 -0.37
C MET A 88 -8.54 -4.12 -0.89
N GLU A 89 -8.91 -3.16 -0.05
CA GLU A 89 -9.79 -2.04 -0.41
C GLU A 89 -9.15 -1.11 -1.45
N ILE A 90 -7.88 -0.75 -1.25
CA ILE A 90 -7.12 0.05 -2.21
C ILE A 90 -7.00 -0.68 -3.56
N THR A 91 -6.80 -1.99 -3.53
CA THR A 91 -6.73 -2.81 -4.75
C THR A 91 -8.07 -2.84 -5.46
N ARG A 92 -9.17 -3.04 -4.72
CA ARG A 92 -10.52 -3.05 -5.28
C ARG A 92 -10.88 -1.71 -5.92
N TRP A 93 -10.54 -0.61 -5.25
CA TRP A 93 -10.71 0.74 -5.81
C TRP A 93 -9.91 0.93 -7.10
N SER A 94 -8.61 0.60 -7.06
CA SER A 94 -7.72 0.76 -8.21
C SER A 94 -8.14 -0.11 -9.40
N LEU A 95 -8.69 -1.30 -9.14
CA LEU A 95 -9.22 -2.18 -10.18
C LEU A 95 -10.54 -1.64 -10.75
N ALA A 96 -11.44 -1.15 -9.91
CA ALA A 96 -12.76 -0.68 -10.36
C ALA A 96 -12.71 0.65 -11.12
N THR A 97 -11.85 1.58 -10.71
CA THR A 97 -11.78 2.95 -11.26
C THR A 97 -10.57 3.21 -12.15
N GLY A 98 -9.53 2.37 -12.09
CA GLY A 98 -8.26 2.61 -12.77
C GLY A 98 -7.43 3.77 -12.18
N GLU A 99 -7.92 4.45 -11.14
CA GLU A 99 -7.22 5.51 -10.42
C GLU A 99 -6.66 5.02 -9.08
N SER A 100 -5.61 5.67 -8.59
CA SER A 100 -5.12 5.40 -7.24
C SER A 100 -6.15 5.80 -6.18
N ALA A 101 -6.18 5.10 -5.04
CA ALA A 101 -7.05 5.46 -3.91
C ALA A 101 -6.81 6.92 -3.44
N LEU A 102 -5.56 7.41 -3.50
CA LEU A 102 -5.23 8.79 -3.16
C LEU A 102 -5.93 9.79 -4.09
N THR A 103 -5.96 9.51 -5.39
CA THR A 103 -6.69 10.30 -6.39
C THR A 103 -8.19 10.35 -6.05
N GLY A 104 -8.77 9.21 -5.64
CA GLY A 104 -10.15 9.14 -5.16
C GLY A 104 -10.42 10.05 -3.95
N PHE A 105 -9.54 10.07 -2.95
CA PHE A 105 -9.69 10.98 -1.79
C PHE A 105 -9.56 12.46 -2.18
N ILE A 106 -8.76 12.79 -3.19
CA ILE A 106 -8.63 14.15 -3.70
C ILE A 106 -9.92 14.62 -4.39
N ARG A 107 -10.67 13.71 -5.06
CA ARG A 107 -12.00 14.03 -5.62
C ARG A 107 -12.96 14.47 -4.52
N LEU A 108 -12.89 13.85 -3.34
CA LEU A 108 -13.71 14.20 -2.18
C LEU A 108 -13.28 15.54 -1.54
N SER A 109 -11.98 15.73 -1.28
CA SER A 109 -11.47 17.02 -0.81
C SER A 109 -9.97 17.17 -1.06
N ARG A 110 -9.57 18.33 -1.60
CA ARG A 110 -8.15 18.70 -1.78
C ARG A 110 -7.38 18.83 -0.44
N LYS A 111 -8.09 18.93 0.69
CA LYS A 111 -7.47 18.95 2.04
C LYS A 111 -6.84 17.62 2.44
N TRP A 112 -7.21 16.52 1.78
CA TRP A 112 -6.59 15.22 2.02
C TRP A 112 -5.15 15.14 1.50
N THR A 113 -4.80 15.91 0.47
CA THR A 113 -3.44 15.92 -0.12
C THR A 113 -2.34 16.22 0.91
N PRO A 114 -2.36 17.35 1.66
CA PRO A 114 -1.33 17.63 2.64
C PRO A 114 -1.32 16.61 3.79
N LEU A 115 -2.49 16.04 4.16
CA LEU A 115 -2.57 15.03 5.21
C LEU A 115 -1.87 13.73 4.82
N PHE A 116 -2.15 13.20 3.62
CA PHE A 116 -1.48 12.02 3.10
C PHE A 116 0.02 12.27 2.86
N LEU A 117 0.38 13.46 2.41
CA LEU A 117 1.78 13.84 2.26
C LEU A 117 2.51 13.85 3.63
N ALA A 118 1.88 14.40 4.66
CA ALA A 118 2.43 14.39 6.02
C ALA A 118 2.59 12.95 6.53
N PHE A 119 1.57 12.09 6.39
CA PHE A 119 1.67 10.68 6.76
C PHE A 119 2.71 9.89 5.95
N ASN A 120 2.98 10.30 4.72
CA ASN A 120 4.05 9.68 3.92
C ASN A 120 5.43 10.18 4.33
N VAL A 121 5.60 11.46 4.67
CA VAL A 121 6.94 12.04 4.90
C VAL A 121 7.39 11.90 6.35
N ILE A 122 6.49 12.08 7.33
CA ILE A 122 6.84 12.03 8.77
C ILE A 122 7.51 10.71 9.18
N PRO A 123 7.02 9.53 8.78
CA PRO A 123 7.66 8.26 9.16
C PRO A 123 9.08 8.12 8.63
N TRP A 124 9.39 8.69 7.46
CA TRP A 124 10.74 8.66 6.88
C TRP A 124 11.74 9.52 7.65
N PHE A 125 11.29 10.50 8.44
CA PHE A 125 12.16 11.27 9.32
C PHE A 125 12.59 10.49 10.57
N ILE A 126 11.89 9.42 10.93
CA ILE A 126 12.29 8.58 12.06
C ILE A 126 13.50 7.74 11.61
N PRO A 127 14.69 7.94 12.19
CA PRO A 127 15.93 7.33 11.70
C PRO A 127 16.06 5.84 12.09
N ALA A 128 14.95 5.09 12.13
CA ALA A 128 14.93 3.68 12.50
C ALA A 128 15.83 2.83 11.60
N TRP A 129 15.82 3.13 10.29
CA TRP A 129 16.65 2.46 9.29
C TRP A 129 18.14 2.76 9.46
N ALA A 130 18.47 4.03 9.72
CA ALA A 130 19.84 4.45 9.95
C ALA A 130 20.40 3.88 11.27
N LEU A 131 19.59 3.84 12.32
CA LEU A 131 19.96 3.26 13.61
C LEU A 131 20.23 1.75 13.49
N GLY A 132 19.33 1.01 12.85
CA GLY A 132 19.50 -0.44 12.63
C GLY A 132 20.73 -0.75 11.77
N ALA A 133 20.94 0.00 10.69
CA ALA A 133 22.13 -0.15 9.85
C ALA A 133 23.42 0.16 10.62
N ALA A 134 23.44 1.26 11.40
CA ALA A 134 24.59 1.64 12.21
C ALA A 134 24.91 0.60 13.29
N GLN A 135 23.90 0.01 13.93
CA GLN A 135 24.09 -1.05 14.93
C GLN A 135 24.71 -2.31 14.32
N ILE A 136 24.20 -2.78 13.17
CA ILE A 136 24.76 -3.96 12.49
C ILE A 136 26.22 -3.71 12.08
N VAL A 137 26.51 -2.54 11.49
CA VAL A 137 27.86 -2.17 11.06
C VAL A 137 28.81 -2.05 12.26
N SER A 138 28.35 -1.44 13.36
CA SER A 138 29.12 -1.32 14.60
C SER A 138 29.49 -2.70 15.15
N TRP A 139 28.52 -3.63 15.21
CA TRP A 139 28.76 -4.99 15.68
C TRP A 139 29.70 -5.78 14.77
N LEU A 140 29.63 -5.57 13.46
CA LEU A 140 30.52 -6.24 12.51
C LEU A 140 31.99 -5.85 12.70
N ILE A 141 32.27 -4.59 13.02
CA ILE A 141 33.64 -4.07 13.09
C ILE A 141 34.20 -4.10 14.53
N TRP A 142 33.39 -3.77 15.55
CA TRP A 142 33.82 -3.66 16.95
C TRP A 142 33.31 -4.78 17.86
N GLY A 143 32.51 -5.71 17.34
CA GLY A 143 31.85 -6.74 18.14
C GLY A 143 30.62 -6.22 18.90
N PRO A 144 29.76 -7.13 19.40
CA PRO A 144 28.53 -6.77 20.09
C PRO A 144 28.83 -6.06 21.42
N GLN A 145 28.33 -4.82 21.52
CA GLN A 145 28.35 -4.02 22.75
C GLN A 145 27.00 -4.26 23.44
N PHE A 146 26.98 -5.05 24.53
CA PHE A 146 25.77 -5.35 25.31
C PHE A 146 25.47 -4.26 26.34
#